data_AF-A0A2V2PNQ3-F1
#
_entry.id   AF-A0A2V2PNQ3-F1
#
_cell.length_a   1.000
_cell.length_b   1.000
_cell.length_c   1.000
_cell.angle_alpha   90.00
_cell.angle_beta   90.00
_cell.angle_gamma   90.00
#
_symmetry.space_group_name_H-M   'P 1'
#
loop_
_entity.id
_entity.type
_entity.pdbx_description
1 polymer ?
#
loop_
_entity_poly.entity_id
_entity_poly.type
_entity_poly.pdbx_seq_one_letter_code
_entity_poly.pdbx_strand_id
1 'polypeptide(L)' 'MSALYPCTITHVRTRPGRYALRHRTYLWLIDPDAPPRLPRALRALARF' A
#
# COMPACT_ATOMS: atom_id res chain seq x y z
N MET A 1 0.33 1.73 16.45
CA MET A 1 -0.93 1.04 16.06
C MET A 1 -0.93 0.92 14.54
N SER A 2 -0.99 -0.28 13.99
CA SER A 2 -1.13 -0.46 12.53
C SER A 2 -2.58 -0.80 12.20
N ALA A 3 -3.16 -0.09 11.23
CA ALA A 3 -4.52 -0.33 10.77
C ALA A 3 -4.56 -0.43 9.24
N LEU A 4 -5.40 -1.34 8.74
CA LEU A 4 -5.63 -1.55 7.32
C LEU A 4 -6.80 -0.68 6.87
N TYR A 5 -6.54 0.24 5.95
CA TYR A 5 -7.56 1.15 5.44
C TYR A 5 -7.99 0.74 4.03
N PRO A 6 -9.30 0.55 3.79
CA PRO A 6 -9.81 0.42 2.44
C PRO A 6 -9.68 1.79 1.75
N CYS A 7 -8.92 1.84 0.67
CA CYS A 7 -8.65 3.08 -0.05
C CYS A 7 -9.03 2.94 -1.53
N THR A 8 -9.49 4.04 -2.10
CA THR A 8 -9.75 4.14 -3.55
C THR A 8 -8.74 5.10 -4.14
N ILE A 9 -7.82 4.59 -4.96
CA ILE A 9 -6.82 5.43 -5.65
C ILE A 9 -7.32 5.71 -7.06
N THR A 10 -7.36 7.01 -7.40
CA THR A 10 -7.69 7.47 -8.76
C THR A 10 -6.43 8.02 -9.39
N HIS A 11 -5.89 7.29 -10.36
CA HIS A 11 -4.79 7.76 -11.19
C HIS A 11 -5.36 8.57 -12.34
N VAL A 12 -5.11 9.87 -12.35
CA VAL A 12 -5.51 10.76 -13.45
C VAL A 12 -4.27 11.08 -14.29
N ARG A 13 -4.24 10.60 -15.53
CA ARG A 13 -3.21 10.95 -16.51
C ARG A 13 -3.77 12.04 -17.43
N THR A 14 -3.13 13.21 -17.44
CA THR A 14 -3.61 14.40 -18.16
C THR A 14 -2.92 14.65 -19.51
N ARG A 15 -1.87 13.90 -19.86
CA ARG A 15 -1.19 13.94 -21.17
C ARG A 15 -0.64 12.56 -21.57
N PRO A 16 -0.67 12.16 -22.86
CA PRO A 16 -1.28 12.83 -24.02
C PRO A 16 -2.77 12.46 -24.26
N GLY A 17 -3.38 11.65 -23.40
CA GLY A 17 -4.82 11.37 -23.38
C GLY A 17 -5.35 11.44 -21.97
N ARG A 18 -6.58 11.96 -21.77
CA ARG A 18 -7.21 12.05 -20.46
C ARG A 18 -7.75 10.68 -20.07
N TYR A 19 -6.98 9.93 -19.29
CA TYR A 19 -7.36 8.62 -18.78
C TYR A 19 -7.38 8.65 -17.26
N ALA A 20 -8.47 8.16 -16.67
CA ALA A 20 -8.60 7.98 -15.24
C ALA A 20 -8.77 6.50 -14.93
N LEU A 21 -7.84 5.94 -14.16
CA LEU A 21 -7.93 4.59 -13.63
C LEU A 21 -8.27 4.66 -12.15
N ARG A 22 -9.34 3.98 -11.75
CA ARG A 22 -9.74 3.86 -10.35
C ARG A 22 -9.60 2.41 -9.91
N HIS A 23 -8.83 2.18 -8.85
CA HIS A 23 -8.72 0.86 -8.25
C HIS A 23 -8.89 0.93 -6.74
N ARG A 24 -9.41 -0.17 -6.18
CA ARG A 24 -9.53 -0.36 -4.74
C ARG A 24 -8.27 -1.06 -4.28
N THR A 25 -7.63 -0.46 -3.29
CA THR A 25 -6.44 -1.03 -2.66
C THR A 25 -6.58 -0.97 -1.15
N TYR A 26 -5.72 -1.70 -0.48
CA TYR A 26 -5.57 -1.63 0.97
C TYR A 26 -4.26 -0.91 1.27
N LEU A 27 -4.35 0.19 1.99
CA LEU A 27 -3.18 0.90 2.49
C LEU A 27 -3.01 0.61 3.97
N TRP A 28 -1.76 0.37 4.35
CA TRP A 28 -1.38 0.25 5.74
C TRP A 28 -0.98 1.61 6.27
N LEU A 29 -1.66 2.08 7.31
CA LEU A 29 -1.12 3.15 8.13
C LEU A 29 -0.16 2.53 9.13
N ILE A 30 1.13 2.78 8.94
CA ILE A 30 2.19 2.34 9.85
C ILE A 30 2.94 3.55 10.38
N ASP A 31 3.35 3.42 11.63
CA ASP A 31 4.34 4.31 12.22
C ASP A 31 5.72 3.95 11.63
N PRO A 32 6.44 4.91 10.99
CA PRO A 32 7.77 4.65 10.45
C PRO A 32 8.78 4.18 11.51
N ASP A 33 8.64 4.66 12.74
CA ASP A 33 9.55 4.36 13.85
C ASP A 33 9.21 3.03 14.55
N ALA A 34 8.03 2.47 14.28
CA ALA A 34 7.57 1.20 14.84
C ALA A 34 6.95 0.30 13.76
N PRO A 35 7.76 -0.25 12.84
CA PRO A 35 7.27 -1.13 11.80
C PRO A 35 6.65 -2.40 12.40
N PRO A 36 5.57 -2.94 11.79
CA PRO A 36 4.94 -4.16 12.26
C PRO A 36 5.93 -5.34 12.19
N ARG A 37 6.04 -6.09 13.29
CA ARG A 37 6.90 -7.27 13.35
C ARG A 37 6.38 -8.33 12.39
N LEU A 38 7.19 -8.68 11.38
CA LEU A 38 6.85 -9.76 10.46
C LEU A 38 6.70 -11.10 11.21
N PRO A 39 5.63 -11.88 10.95
CA PRO A 39 5.51 -13.24 11.45
C PRO A 39 6.73 -14.08 11.04
N ARG A 40 7.22 -14.95 11.94
CA ARG A 40 8.44 -15.75 11.71
C ARG A 40 8.39 -16.56 10.40
N ALA A 41 7.22 -17.03 10.01
CA ALA A 41 7.00 -17.77 8.76
C ALA A 41 7.29 -16.93 7.49
N LEU A 42 6.98 -15.63 7.51
CA LEU A 42 7.21 -14.72 6.38
C LEU A 42 8.63 -14.16 6.33
N ARG A 43 9.43 -14.39 7.38
CA ARG A 43 10.78 -13.85 7.52
C ARG A 43 11.74 -14.36 6.45
N ALA A 44 11.48 -15.54 5.87
CA ALA A 44 12.27 -16.07 4.76
C ALA A 44 12.12 -15.27 3.46
N LEU A 45 10.94 -14.66 3.23
CA LEU A 45 10.65 -13.85 2.04
C LEU A 45 11.13 -12.40 2.16
N ALA A 46 11.54 -11.97 3.36
CA ALA A 46 12.03 -10.62 3.64
C ALA A 46 13.56 -10.49 3.57
N ARG A 47 14.25 -11.49 2.98
CA ARG A 47 15.68 -11.43 2.70
C ARG A 47 15.85 -10.80 1.32
N PHE A 48 16.32 -9.55 1.27
CA PHE A 48 16.72 -8.85 0.05
C PHE A 48 18.17 -9.16 -0.30
#